data_AF-A0A368ZCR4-F1
#
_entry.id   AF-A0A368ZCR4-F1
#
_cell.length_a   1.000
_cell.length_b   1.000
_cell.length_c   1.000
_cell.angle_alpha   90.00
_cell.angle_beta   90.00
_cell.angle_gamma   90.00
#
_symmetry.space_group_name_H-M   'P 1'
#
loop_
_entity.id
_entity.type
_entity.pdbx_description
1 polymer ?
#
loop_
_entity_poly.entity_id
_entity_poly.type
_entity_poly.pdbx_seq_one_letter_code
_entity_poly.pdbx_strand_id
1 'polypeptide(L)'
;MNDFLHKTIPNLKPFNYERHHDAHFINQQWVLVNGISNKKSVYTFKANNILEISRKDNVIKTSWTISLQNILTIETEDGQITVSAFFKDDDILVLNNQDNDEFALYINTTKYKDELNSIEDIQAFLKYKYQKKVSTTIYDHEFYYIEKSEEFGPCKVEELAQKVRDGEISGYCFVRDINAYDYSERLRIFDLINELD
;
A
#
# COMPACT_ATOMS: atom_id res chain seq x y z
N MET A 1 -11.03 15.51 15.69
CA MET A 1 -9.80 15.38 14.90
C MET A 1 -9.98 14.17 13.99
N ASN A 2 -10.36 14.44 12.73
CA ASN A 2 -10.61 13.60 11.54
C ASN A 2 -10.87 12.10 11.73
N ASP A 3 -11.99 11.79 12.39
CA ASP A 3 -12.56 10.44 12.45
C ASP A 3 -12.95 9.92 11.05
N PHE A 4 -13.36 10.82 10.14
CA PHE A 4 -13.69 10.47 8.76
C PHE A 4 -12.51 9.89 7.99
N LEU A 5 -11.35 10.57 7.98
CA LEU A 5 -10.17 10.11 7.26
C LEU A 5 -9.73 8.70 7.70
N HIS A 6 -9.62 8.48 9.02
CA HIS A 6 -9.16 7.20 9.56
C HIS A 6 -10.19 6.08 9.41
N LYS A 7 -11.48 6.41 9.33
CA LYS A 7 -12.54 5.46 8.94
C LYS A 7 -12.46 5.09 7.46
N THR A 8 -12.16 6.05 6.59
CA THR A 8 -12.07 5.83 5.14
C THR A 8 -10.78 5.13 4.73
N ILE A 9 -9.64 5.52 5.30
CA ILE A 9 -8.32 4.96 5.02
C ILE A 9 -7.67 4.54 6.35
N PRO A 10 -7.83 3.28 6.77
CA PRO A 10 -7.26 2.82 8.03
C PRO A 10 -5.74 2.68 7.96
N ASN A 11 -5.09 2.69 9.12
CA ASN A 11 -3.65 2.43 9.29
C ASN A 11 -2.72 3.44 8.60
N LEU A 12 -3.14 4.70 8.50
CA LEU A 12 -2.29 5.80 8.05
C LEU A 12 -1.19 6.11 9.07
N LYS A 13 0.03 6.31 8.57
CA LYS A 13 1.19 6.76 9.34
C LYS A 13 1.45 8.24 9.04
N PRO A 14 1.68 9.09 10.05
CA PRO A 14 1.98 10.49 9.81
C PRO A 14 3.30 10.65 9.05
N PHE A 15 3.38 11.68 8.21
CA PHE A 15 4.62 12.09 7.57
C PHE A 15 5.68 12.46 8.61
N ASN A 16 6.92 12.04 8.38
CA ASN A 16 8.07 12.37 9.20
C ASN A 16 9.15 12.93 8.28
N TYR A 17 9.53 14.19 8.49
CA TYR A 17 10.51 14.87 7.66
C TYR A 17 11.84 14.11 7.54
N GLU A 18 12.44 13.74 8.68
CA GLU A 18 13.75 13.10 8.71
C GLU A 18 13.80 11.77 7.95
N ARG A 19 12.70 11.01 7.96
CA ARG A 19 12.63 9.68 7.34
C ARG A 19 12.13 9.71 5.90
N HIS A 20 11.16 10.57 5.60
CA HIS A 20 10.40 10.46 4.35
C HIS A 20 10.74 11.55 3.34
N HIS A 21 11.22 12.73 3.77
CA HIS A 21 11.39 13.89 2.89
C HIS A 21 12.26 13.57 1.67
N ASP A 22 13.52 13.23 1.87
CA ASP A 22 14.46 13.02 0.75
C ASP A 22 14.27 11.66 0.07
N ALA A 23 13.98 10.62 0.86
CA ALA A 23 13.97 9.24 0.37
C ALA A 23 12.67 8.86 -0.35
N HIS A 24 11.53 9.41 0.07
CA HIS A 24 10.21 8.92 -0.34
C HIS A 24 9.28 10.00 -0.89
N PHE A 25 9.54 11.28 -0.65
CA PHE A 25 8.60 12.36 -0.99
C PHE A 25 9.11 13.26 -2.12
N ILE A 26 10.36 13.73 -2.00
CA ILE A 26 10.96 14.67 -2.95
C ILE A 26 11.32 13.99 -4.27
N ASN A 27 11.08 14.73 -5.36
CA ASN A 27 11.35 14.34 -6.76
C ASN A 27 10.66 13.04 -7.19
N GLN A 28 9.63 12.61 -6.46
CA GLN A 28 8.77 11.50 -6.83
C GLN A 28 7.57 11.99 -7.65
N GLN A 29 7.07 11.14 -8.54
CA GLN A 29 5.87 11.37 -9.33
C GLN A 29 4.65 10.83 -8.59
N TRP A 30 3.76 11.74 -8.18
CA TRP A 30 2.56 11.45 -7.42
C TRP A 30 1.32 11.66 -8.29
N VAL A 31 0.72 10.57 -8.77
CA VAL A 31 -0.54 10.64 -9.53
C VAL A 31 -1.70 10.88 -8.57
N LEU A 32 -2.44 11.97 -8.80
CA LEU A 32 -3.65 12.28 -8.04
C LEU A 32 -4.76 11.29 -8.42
N VAL A 33 -5.26 10.56 -7.42
CA VAL A 33 -6.35 9.59 -7.57
C VAL A 33 -7.69 10.31 -7.60
N ASN A 34 -7.91 11.24 -6.67
CA ASN A 34 -9.13 12.04 -6.58
C ASN A 34 -9.24 12.94 -7.82
N GLY A 35 -10.07 12.54 -8.80
CA GLY A 35 -10.27 13.29 -10.04
C GLY A 35 -9.53 12.74 -11.26
N ILE A 36 -8.89 11.58 -11.17
CA ILE A 36 -8.28 10.92 -12.36
C ILE A 36 -9.32 10.67 -13.47
N SER A 37 -10.59 10.44 -13.10
CA SER A 37 -11.72 10.29 -14.03
C SER A 37 -11.97 11.51 -14.91
N ASN A 38 -11.56 12.69 -14.43
CA ASN A 38 -11.76 13.95 -15.14
C ASN A 38 -10.48 14.31 -15.91
N LYS A 39 -9.37 14.44 -15.19
CA LYS A 39 -8.06 14.77 -15.78
C LYS A 39 -6.92 14.24 -14.93
N LYS A 40 -6.12 13.34 -15.51
CA LYS A 40 -4.85 12.90 -14.92
C LYS A 40 -3.96 14.11 -14.61
N SER A 41 -3.52 14.18 -13.36
CA SER A 41 -2.59 15.18 -12.87
C SER A 41 -1.50 14.48 -12.06
N VAL A 42 -0.24 14.81 -12.33
CA VAL A 42 0.94 14.25 -11.68
C VAL A 42 1.67 15.35 -10.93
N TYR A 43 1.82 15.17 -9.64
CA TYR A 43 2.42 16.12 -8.72
C TYR A 43 3.87 15.71 -8.45
N THR A 44 4.80 16.66 -8.51
CA THR A 44 6.20 16.43 -8.18
C THR A 44 6.68 17.52 -7.23
N PHE A 45 6.89 17.14 -5.96
CA PHE A 45 7.43 18.03 -4.93
C PHE A 45 8.95 18.10 -5.09
N LYS A 46 9.47 19.26 -5.52
CA LYS A 46 10.91 19.49 -5.73
C LYS A 46 11.56 20.05 -4.45
N ALA A 47 12.85 19.78 -4.29
CA ALA A 47 13.64 20.20 -3.12
C ALA A 47 13.77 21.72 -2.95
N ASN A 48 13.50 22.51 -3.99
CA ASN A 48 13.55 23.97 -3.96
C ASN A 48 12.17 24.60 -3.70
N ASN A 49 11.29 23.89 -2.97
CA ASN A 49 9.95 24.36 -2.62
C ASN A 49 9.04 24.62 -3.84
N ILE A 50 9.39 24.06 -5.00
CA ILE A 50 8.55 24.09 -6.20
C ILE A 50 7.71 22.82 -6.24
N LEU A 51 6.42 22.99 -6.46
CA LEU A 51 5.50 21.91 -6.80
C LEU A 51 5.21 21.99 -8.30
N GLU A 52 5.61 20.96 -9.04
CA GLU A 52 5.28 20.82 -10.45
C GLU A 52 4.04 19.93 -10.60
N ILE A 53 3.01 20.44 -11.27
CA ILE A 53 1.77 19.73 -11.56
C ILE A 53 1.72 19.51 -13.07
N SER A 54 2.05 18.30 -13.50
CA SER A 54 2.00 17.90 -14.90
C SER A 54 0.61 17.37 -15.25
N ARG A 55 0.01 17.95 -16.27
CA ARG A 55 -1.22 17.50 -16.91
C ARG A 55 -0.91 17.19 -18.38
N LYS A 56 -1.84 16.54 -19.10
CA LYS A 56 -1.63 16.12 -20.50
C LYS A 56 -1.11 17.23 -21.42
N ASP A 57 -1.57 18.46 -21.22
CA ASP A 57 -1.34 19.57 -22.15
C ASP A 57 -0.45 20.69 -21.58
N ASN A 58 -0.16 20.65 -20.28
CA ASN A 58 0.57 21.72 -19.60
C ASN A 58 1.24 21.28 -18.30
N VAL A 59 2.26 22.04 -17.89
CA VAL A 59 2.91 21.91 -16.59
C VAL A 59 2.70 23.20 -15.83
N ILE A 60 2.09 23.11 -14.66
CA ILE A 60 1.88 24.24 -13.75
C ILE A 60 2.98 24.17 -12.69
N LYS A 61 3.58 25.30 -12.36
CA LYS A 61 4.55 25.42 -11.27
C LYS A 61 3.96 26.32 -10.21
N THR A 62 3.87 25.78 -9.00
CA THR A 62 3.44 26.51 -7.81
C THR A 62 4.46 26.27 -6.69
N SER A 63 4.24 26.83 -5.51
CA SER A 63 5.11 26.63 -4.37
C SER A 63 4.49 25.74 -3.30
N TRP A 64 5.36 25.12 -2.52
CA TRP A 64 4.97 24.39 -1.32
C TRP A 64 6.01 24.60 -0.22
N THR A 65 5.58 24.55 1.03
CA THR A 65 6.46 24.60 2.19
C THR A 65 6.02 23.55 3.20
N ILE A 66 6.91 23.20 4.12
CA ILE A 66 6.61 22.31 5.23
C ILE A 66 7.13 22.93 6.53
N SER A 67 6.27 22.94 7.55
CA SER A 67 6.62 23.44 8.88
C SER A 67 7.37 22.39 9.69
N LEU A 68 7.95 22.82 10.82
CA LEU A 68 8.59 21.93 11.81
C LEU A 68 7.63 20.88 12.38
N GLN A 69 6.31 21.11 12.29
CA GLN A 69 5.27 20.17 12.71
C GLN A 69 4.82 19.23 11.57
N ASN A 70 5.57 19.14 10.46
CA ASN A 70 5.22 18.33 9.29
C ASN A 70 3.89 18.75 8.63
N ILE A 71 3.47 20.00 8.80
CA ILE A 71 2.30 20.55 8.15
C ILE A 71 2.76 21.15 6.82
N LEU A 72 2.13 20.72 5.73
CA LEU A 72 2.44 21.23 4.40
C LEU A 72 1.52 22.39 4.07
N THR A 73 2.09 23.42 3.45
CA THR A 73 1.36 24.53 2.89
C THR A 73 1.58 24.54 1.40
N ILE A 74 0.50 24.56 0.62
CA ILE A 74 0.55 24.48 -0.84
C ILE A 74 -0.17 25.70 -1.41
N GLU A 75 0.47 26.38 -2.35
CA GLU A 75 -0.19 27.44 -3.13
C GLU A 75 -1.01 26.81 -4.26
N THR A 76 -2.31 27.07 -4.27
CA THR A 76 -3.24 26.65 -5.33
C THR A 76 -3.79 27.86 -6.07
N GLU A 77 -4.51 27.64 -7.19
CA GLU A 77 -5.18 28.70 -7.93
C GLU A 77 -6.22 29.45 -7.07
N ASP A 78 -6.85 28.74 -6.12
CA ASP A 78 -7.89 29.27 -5.22
C ASP A 78 -7.31 29.87 -3.92
N GLY A 79 -5.99 29.84 -3.76
CA GLY A 79 -5.29 30.35 -2.60
C GLY A 79 -4.43 29.31 -1.89
N GLN A 80 -3.90 29.71 -0.74
CA GLN A 80 -3.02 28.87 0.07
C GLN A 80 -3.85 27.89 0.91
N ILE A 81 -3.51 26.61 0.81
CA ILE A 81 -4.13 25.55 1.62
C ILE A 81 -3.12 24.93 2.57
N THR A 82 -3.62 24.45 3.71
CA THR A 82 -2.81 23.78 4.73
C THR A 82 -3.25 22.33 4.86
N VAL A 83 -2.31 21.40 4.73
CA VAL A 83 -2.58 19.97 4.71
C VAL A 83 -1.65 19.18 5.63
N SER A 84 -2.19 18.15 6.24
CA SER A 84 -1.42 17.14 6.96
C SER A 84 -1.12 15.98 6.01
N ALA A 85 0.16 15.60 5.90
CA ALA A 85 0.57 14.48 5.07
C ALA A 85 0.61 13.16 5.87
N PHE A 86 0.12 12.09 5.25
CA PHE A 86 0.13 10.74 5.78
C PHE A 86 0.55 9.75 4.70
N PHE A 87 1.23 8.67 5.09
CA PHE A 87 1.50 7.54 4.24
C PHE A 87 0.66 6.34 4.65
N LYS A 88 0.01 5.69 3.69
CA LYS A 88 -0.59 4.37 3.90
C LYS A 88 0.48 3.27 3.78
N ASP A 89 1.43 3.49 2.90
CA ASP A 89 2.67 2.73 2.68
C ASP A 89 3.60 3.56 1.77
N ASP A 90 4.69 2.94 1.30
CA ASP A 90 5.74 3.62 0.52
C ASP A 90 5.28 4.20 -0.83
N ASP A 91 4.15 3.74 -1.38
CA ASP A 91 3.65 4.22 -2.68
C ASP A 91 2.31 4.95 -2.57
N ILE A 92 1.76 5.12 -1.37
CA ILE A 92 0.47 5.80 -1.19
C ILE A 92 0.61 6.94 -0.18
N LEU A 93 0.47 8.16 -0.70
CA LEU A 93 0.47 9.41 0.05
C LEU A 93 -0.97 9.95 0.13
N VAL A 94 -1.33 10.45 1.31
CA VAL A 94 -2.60 11.13 1.55
C VAL A 94 -2.32 12.52 2.12
N LEU A 95 -2.85 13.54 1.46
CA LEU A 95 -2.84 14.91 1.96
C LEU A 95 -4.25 15.26 2.44
N ASN A 96 -4.39 15.43 3.74
CA ASN A 96 -5.67 15.75 4.38
C ASN A 96 -5.74 17.25 4.67
N ASN A 97 -6.77 17.92 4.18
CA ASN A 97 -6.99 19.33 4.43
C ASN A 97 -7.26 19.57 5.93
N GLN A 98 -6.68 20.64 6.48
CA GLN A 98 -6.93 21.02 7.87
C GLN A 98 -8.18 21.87 8.05
N ASP A 99 -8.63 22.54 6.97
CA ASP A 99 -9.74 23.49 7.00
C ASP A 99 -11.09 22.84 6.63
N ASN A 100 -11.08 21.63 6.05
CA ASN A 100 -12.28 20.88 5.69
C ASN A 100 -12.07 19.35 5.77
N ASP A 101 -13.15 18.57 5.61
CA ASP A 101 -13.11 17.09 5.65
C ASP A 101 -12.65 16.44 4.33
N GLU A 102 -12.01 17.19 3.43
CA GLU A 102 -11.52 16.69 2.15
C GLU A 102 -10.06 16.21 2.27
N PHE A 103 -9.75 15.17 1.50
CA PHE A 103 -8.39 14.68 1.36
C PHE A 103 -8.10 14.34 -0.10
N ALA A 104 -6.82 14.42 -0.45
CA ALA A 104 -6.29 14.00 -1.73
C ALA A 104 -5.41 12.75 -1.54
N LEU A 105 -5.72 11.70 -2.28
CA LEU A 105 -4.97 10.44 -2.35
C LEU A 105 -4.06 10.47 -3.57
N TYR A 106 -2.82 10.06 -3.38
CA TYR A 106 -1.81 10.02 -4.41
C TYR A 106 -1.14 8.65 -4.45
N ILE A 107 -0.81 8.19 -5.66
CA ILE A 107 -0.03 6.98 -5.88
C ILE A 107 1.33 7.36 -6.48
N ASN A 108 2.42 6.86 -5.89
CA ASN A 108 3.76 7.02 -6.43
C ASN A 108 3.91 6.15 -7.68
N THR A 109 4.20 6.76 -8.84
CA THR A 109 4.45 6.02 -10.09
C THR A 109 5.92 6.01 -10.50
N THR A 110 6.82 6.59 -9.72
CA THR A 110 8.24 6.77 -10.08
C THR A 110 8.96 5.45 -10.36
N LYS A 111 8.58 4.38 -9.64
CA LYS A 111 9.19 3.05 -9.77
C LYS A 111 8.41 2.11 -10.69
N TYR A 112 7.27 2.54 -11.23
CA TYR A 112 6.38 1.70 -12.02
C TYR A 112 6.48 2.06 -13.50
N LYS A 113 6.55 1.04 -14.35
CA LYS A 113 6.55 1.24 -15.81
C LYS A 113 5.15 1.51 -16.36
N ASP A 114 4.13 1.00 -15.67
CA ASP A 114 2.75 1.12 -16.10
C ASP A 114 2.19 2.48 -15.68
N GLU A 115 1.54 3.16 -16.63
CA GLU A 115 0.91 4.44 -16.37
C GLU A 115 -0.46 4.26 -15.71
N LEU A 116 -0.75 5.06 -14.69
CA LEU A 116 -2.09 5.18 -14.13
C LEU A 116 -2.85 6.27 -14.89
N ASN A 117 -3.78 5.90 -15.75
CA ASN A 117 -4.54 6.81 -16.62
C ASN A 117 -6.04 6.82 -16.31
N SER A 118 -6.59 5.76 -15.72
CA SER A 118 -8.01 5.66 -15.40
C SER A 118 -8.29 5.08 -14.01
N ILE A 119 -9.56 5.04 -13.62
CA ILE A 119 -10.00 4.39 -12.38
C ILE A 119 -9.71 2.89 -12.44
N GLU A 120 -9.89 2.27 -13.60
CA GLU A 120 -9.63 0.85 -13.82
C GLU A 120 -8.15 0.52 -13.60
N ASP A 121 -7.23 1.38 -14.07
CA ASP A 121 -5.79 1.23 -13.83
C ASP A 121 -5.47 1.31 -12.33
N ILE A 122 -6.09 2.24 -11.60
CA ILE A 122 -5.93 2.37 -10.15
C ILE A 122 -6.46 1.13 -9.44
N GLN A 123 -7.64 0.65 -9.81
CA GLN A 123 -8.22 -0.55 -9.22
C GLN A 123 -7.33 -1.77 -9.46
N ALA A 124 -6.83 -1.95 -10.68
CA ALA A 124 -5.89 -3.00 -11.03
C ALA A 124 -4.59 -2.89 -10.22
N PHE A 125 -4.02 -1.69 -10.11
CA PHE A 125 -2.81 -1.41 -9.34
C PHE A 125 -2.98 -1.76 -7.85
N LEU A 126 -4.04 -1.22 -7.22
CA LEU A 126 -4.31 -1.45 -5.81
C LEU A 126 -4.62 -2.93 -5.55
N LYS A 127 -5.42 -3.55 -6.41
CA LYS A 127 -5.72 -4.99 -6.34
C LYS A 127 -4.43 -5.79 -6.42
N TYR A 128 -3.60 -5.58 -7.44
CA TYR A 128 -2.34 -6.30 -7.60
C TYR A 128 -1.41 -6.10 -6.40
N LYS A 129 -1.21 -4.85 -5.95
CA LYS A 129 -0.33 -4.51 -4.83
C LYS A 129 -0.77 -5.16 -3.53
N TYR A 130 -2.06 -5.09 -3.21
CA TYR A 130 -2.57 -5.59 -1.94
C TYR A 130 -2.91 -7.08 -1.96
N GLN A 131 -3.27 -7.66 -3.11
CA GLN A 131 -3.29 -9.12 -3.29
C GLN A 131 -1.89 -9.70 -3.15
N LYS A 132 -0.87 -9.06 -3.73
CA LYS A 132 0.53 -9.43 -3.48
C LYS A 132 0.90 -9.30 -2.02
N LYS A 133 0.42 -8.27 -1.31
CA LYS A 133 0.74 -8.09 0.12
C LYS A 133 0.11 -9.17 1.01
N VAL A 134 -1.15 -9.52 0.75
CA VAL A 134 -1.85 -10.60 1.47
C VAL A 134 -1.18 -11.93 1.16
N SER A 135 -0.92 -12.22 -0.11
CA SER A 135 -0.19 -13.43 -0.48
C SER A 135 1.22 -13.43 0.14
N THR A 136 2.01 -12.35 0.11
CA THR A 136 3.35 -12.29 0.78
C THR A 136 3.28 -12.45 2.29
N THR A 137 2.19 -11.98 2.91
CA THR A 137 1.99 -12.22 4.34
C THR A 137 1.75 -13.71 4.57
N ILE A 138 0.94 -14.37 3.75
CA ILE A 138 0.75 -15.84 3.77
C ILE A 138 2.05 -16.60 3.43
N TYR A 139 2.87 -16.12 2.47
CA TYR A 139 4.18 -16.67 2.07
C TYR A 139 5.21 -16.62 3.23
N ASP A 140 5.05 -15.72 4.19
CA ASP A 140 5.90 -15.62 5.38
C ASP A 140 5.31 -16.31 6.62
N HIS A 141 4.04 -16.75 6.56
CA HIS A 141 3.48 -17.55 7.64
C HIS A 141 3.98 -18.99 7.54
N GLU A 142 4.42 -19.48 8.69
CA GLU A 142 4.90 -20.84 8.84
C GLU A 142 3.82 -21.69 9.51
N PHE A 143 3.71 -22.93 9.05
CA PHE A 143 2.73 -23.89 9.53
C PHE A 143 3.42 -25.16 10.00
N TYR A 144 2.87 -25.75 11.06
CA TYR A 144 3.14 -27.13 11.42
C TYR A 144 2.09 -28.03 10.78
N TYR A 145 2.48 -29.14 10.19
CA TYR A 145 1.57 -30.15 9.66
C TYR A 145 1.66 -31.45 10.45
N ILE A 146 0.54 -32.17 10.55
CA ILE A 146 0.50 -33.48 11.20
C ILE A 146 0.29 -34.57 10.15
N GLU A 147 1.18 -35.57 10.18
CA GLU A 147 1.09 -36.76 9.34
C GLU A 147 1.46 -37.98 10.16
N LYS A 148 0.72 -39.09 10.00
CA LYS A 148 0.98 -40.34 10.75
C LYS A 148 1.11 -40.13 12.28
N SER A 149 0.33 -39.19 12.82
CA SER A 149 0.31 -38.81 14.24
C SER A 149 1.58 -38.16 14.77
N GLU A 150 2.47 -37.70 13.88
CA GLU A 150 3.65 -36.90 14.23
C GLU A 150 3.54 -35.50 13.62
N GLU A 151 4.04 -34.49 14.35
CA GLU A 151 4.05 -33.09 13.93
C GLU A 151 5.38 -32.75 13.24
N PHE A 152 5.29 -32.03 12.13
CA PHE A 152 6.41 -31.66 11.28
C PHE A 152 6.31 -30.17 10.90
N GLY A 153 7.46 -29.52 10.71
CA GLY A 153 7.55 -28.09 10.41
C GLY A 153 8.49 -27.36 11.39
N PRO A 154 8.45 -26.01 11.44
CA PRO A 154 7.62 -25.12 10.62
C PRO A 154 7.99 -25.16 9.12
N CYS A 155 6.98 -25.02 8.25
CA CYS A 155 7.15 -24.93 6.79
C CYS A 155 6.27 -23.80 6.22
N LYS A 156 6.75 -23.16 5.16
CA LYS A 156 5.95 -22.19 4.38
C LYS A 156 4.96 -22.91 3.46
N VAL A 157 3.93 -22.19 2.99
CA VAL A 157 2.89 -22.78 2.12
C VAL A 157 3.47 -23.32 0.81
N GLU A 158 4.52 -22.69 0.27
CA GLU A 158 5.20 -23.13 -0.96
C GLU A 158 5.90 -24.48 -0.78
N GLU A 159 6.52 -24.69 0.38
CA GLU A 159 7.17 -25.95 0.72
C GLU A 159 6.13 -27.05 0.89
N LEU A 160 5.01 -26.76 1.56
CA LEU A 160 3.89 -27.69 1.68
C LEU A 160 3.31 -28.03 0.30
N ALA A 161 3.13 -27.02 -0.56
CA ALA A 161 2.65 -27.23 -1.93
C ALA A 161 3.61 -28.09 -2.75
N GLN A 162 4.92 -27.89 -2.59
CA GLN A 162 5.94 -28.68 -3.27
C GLN A 162 5.92 -30.13 -2.78
N LYS A 163 5.89 -30.37 -1.47
CA LYS A 163 5.79 -31.71 -0.89
C LYS A 163 4.53 -32.47 -1.32
N VAL A 164 3.40 -31.77 -1.48
CA VAL A 164 2.17 -32.37 -2.03
C VAL A 164 2.31 -32.71 -3.51
N ARG A 165 2.93 -31.83 -4.32
CA ARG A 165 3.21 -32.10 -5.73
C ARG A 165 4.16 -33.26 -5.94
N ASP A 166 5.18 -33.37 -5.09
CA ASP A 166 6.19 -34.44 -5.13
C ASP A 166 5.67 -35.75 -4.52
N GLY A 167 4.47 -35.74 -3.93
CA GLY A 167 3.83 -36.91 -3.32
C GLY A 167 4.44 -37.32 -1.98
N GLU A 168 5.24 -36.46 -1.35
CA GLU A 168 5.86 -36.70 -0.04
C GLU A 168 4.83 -36.66 1.09
N ILE A 169 3.84 -35.77 0.98
CA ILE A 169 2.76 -35.60 1.97
C ILE A 169 1.40 -35.48 1.26
N SER A 170 0.32 -35.85 1.96
CA SER A 170 -1.04 -35.68 1.45
C SER A 170 -1.51 -34.23 1.55
N GLY A 171 -2.13 -33.70 0.49
CA GLY A 171 -2.81 -32.39 0.53
C GLY A 171 -3.98 -32.32 1.53
N TYR A 172 -4.45 -33.48 2.03
CA TYR A 172 -5.46 -33.56 3.07
C TYR A 172 -4.90 -33.56 4.49
N CYS A 173 -3.58 -33.49 4.66
CA CYS A 173 -2.97 -33.32 5.98
C CYS A 173 -3.44 -32.01 6.62
N PHE A 174 -3.59 -32.04 7.94
CA PHE A 174 -3.97 -30.87 8.72
C PHE A 174 -2.74 -30.03 9.05
N VAL A 175 -2.93 -28.72 9.05
CA VAL A 175 -1.95 -27.71 9.41
C VAL A 175 -2.50 -26.84 10.54
N ARG A 176 -1.59 -26.33 11.37
CA ARG A 176 -1.86 -25.23 12.31
C ARG A 176 -0.84 -24.12 12.09
N ASP A 177 -1.26 -22.89 12.37
CA ASP A 177 -0.36 -21.74 12.37
C ASP A 177 0.74 -21.91 13.42
N ILE A 178 1.94 -21.40 13.16
CA ILE A 178 3.06 -21.40 14.13
C ILE A 178 2.70 -20.74 15.46
N ASN A 179 1.80 -19.74 15.45
CA ASN A 179 1.33 -19.03 16.64
C ASN A 179 0.11 -19.69 17.29
N ALA A 180 -0.50 -20.70 16.66
CA ALA A 180 -1.61 -21.43 17.24
C ALA A 180 -1.12 -22.44 18.29
N TYR A 181 -1.79 -22.47 19.45
CA TYR A 181 -1.45 -23.36 20.56
C TYR A 181 -1.68 -24.84 20.23
N ASP A 182 -2.70 -25.15 19.43
CA ASP A 182 -3.05 -26.51 19.02
C ASP A 182 -3.74 -26.54 17.63
N TYR A 183 -4.23 -27.72 17.24
CA TYR A 183 -4.94 -27.95 15.97
C TYR A 183 -6.46 -27.71 16.07
N SER A 184 -6.94 -26.93 17.03
CA SER A 184 -8.37 -26.57 17.12
C SER A 184 -8.83 -25.74 15.92
N GLU A 185 -7.98 -24.83 15.44
CA GLU A 185 -8.20 -23.97 14.26
C GLU A 185 -7.57 -24.55 12.98
N ARG A 186 -7.40 -25.87 12.91
CA ARG A 186 -6.68 -26.51 11.81
C ARG A 186 -7.33 -26.29 10.44
N LEU A 187 -6.48 -26.09 9.44
CA LEU A 187 -6.85 -26.09 8.01
C LEU A 187 -6.28 -27.33 7.33
N ARG A 188 -6.69 -27.64 6.10
CA ARG A 188 -5.98 -28.62 5.27
C ARG A 188 -4.95 -27.91 4.41
N ILE A 189 -3.86 -28.61 4.08
CA ILE A 189 -2.85 -28.09 3.14
C ILE A 189 -3.51 -27.66 1.81
N PHE A 190 -4.49 -28.42 1.33
CA PHE A 190 -5.24 -28.06 0.11
C PHE A 190 -6.02 -26.75 0.23
N ASP A 191 -6.59 -26.46 1.40
CA ASP A 191 -7.31 -25.19 1.63
C ASP A 191 -6.33 -24.02 1.58
N LEU A 192 -5.13 -24.18 2.14
CA LEU A 192 -4.05 -23.17 2.03
C LEU A 192 -3.57 -22.98 0.59
N ILE A 193 -3.37 -24.06 -0.17
CA ILE A 193 -2.88 -23.98 -1.55
C ILE A 193 -3.90 -23.29 -2.46
N ASN A 194 -5.20 -23.57 -2.31
CA ASN A 194 -6.23 -22.97 -3.16
C ASN A 194 -6.43 -21.47 -2.92
N GLU A 195 -6.08 -20.96 -1.73
CA GLU A 195 -6.08 -19.51 -1.46
C GLU A 195 -4.91 -18.78 -2.17
N LEU A 196 -3.97 -19.52 -2.79
CA LEU A 196 -2.85 -18.97 -3.56
C LEU A 196 -3.13 -18.83 -5.07
N ASP A 197 -4.16 -19.50 -5.61
CA ASP A 197 -4.55 -19.49 -7.04
C ASP A 197 -5.62 -18.43 -7.37
#